data_AF-A0A2E0N878-F1
#
_entry.id   AF-A0A2E0N878-F1
#
_cell.length_a   1.000
_cell.length_b   1.000
_cell.length_c   1.000
_cell.angle_alpha   90.00
_cell.angle_beta   90.00
_cell.angle_gamma   90.00
#
_symmetry.space_group_name_H-M   'P 1'
#
loop_
_entity.id
_entity.type
_entity.pdbx_description
1 polymer ?
#
loop_
_entity_poly.entity_id
_entity_poly.type
_entity_poly.pdbx_seq_one_letter_code
_entity_poly.pdbx_strand_id
1 'polypeptide(L)' 'MSAKKQADFDFEGALEQLEELVASMEDGELSLEDSLKAFEKGIKLTRECQTALKNAEQKVQVLLDESGEPEDFELAGDD' A
#
# COMPACT_ATOMS: atom_id res chain seq x y z
N MET A 1 4.20 -12.08 -29.41
CA MET A 1 3.96 -10.76 -28.78
C MET A 1 4.15 -10.92 -27.29
N SER A 2 5.31 -10.55 -26.76
CA SER A 2 5.63 -10.73 -25.34
C SER A 2 4.85 -9.73 -24.52
N ALA A 3 3.91 -10.22 -23.71
CA ALA A 3 3.16 -9.41 -22.76
C ALA A 3 4.16 -8.73 -21.83
N LYS A 4 4.20 -7.40 -21.89
CA LYS A 4 4.98 -6.54 -21.02
C LYS A 4 4.44 -6.76 -19.61
N LYS A 5 5.13 -7.57 -18.81
CA LYS A 5 4.87 -7.75 -17.38
C LYS A 5 4.87 -6.35 -16.79
N GLN A 6 3.68 -5.79 -16.53
CA GLN A 6 3.56 -4.61 -15.71
C GLN A 6 4.31 -4.94 -14.42
N ALA A 7 5.28 -4.10 -14.06
CA ALA A 7 5.96 -4.27 -12.79
C ALA A 7 4.88 -4.18 -11.71
N ASP A 8 4.53 -5.32 -11.11
CA ASP A 8 3.71 -5.33 -9.92
C ASP A 8 4.42 -4.44 -8.90
N PHE A 9 3.65 -3.54 -8.30
CA PHE A 9 4.13 -2.73 -7.18
C PHE A 9 4.64 -3.68 -6.09
N ASP A 10 5.87 -3.48 -5.64
CA ASP A 10 6.47 -4.27 -4.55
C ASP A 10 5.91 -3.78 -3.21
N PHE A 11 4.78 -4.36 -2.82
CA PHE A 11 4.06 -3.96 -1.61
C PHE A 11 4.87 -4.20 -0.34
N GLU A 12 5.47 -5.38 -0.21
CA GLU A 12 6.26 -5.76 0.98
C GLU A 12 7.47 -4.83 1.13
N GLY A 13 8.20 -4.57 0.04
CA GLY A 13 9.34 -3.65 0.08
C GLY A 13 8.95 -2.19 0.33
N ALA A 14 7.75 -1.76 -0.07
CA ALA A 14 7.24 -0.43 0.25
C ALA A 14 6.78 -0.31 1.71
N LEU A 15 6.21 -1.39 2.27
CA LEU A 15 5.80 -1.47 3.66
C LEU A 15 7.01 -1.46 4.59
N GLU A 16 8.04 -2.26 4.31
CA GLU A 16 9.29 -2.28 5.08
C GLU A 16 9.95 -0.89 5.12
N GLN A 17 10.01 -0.20 3.97
CA GLN A 17 10.52 1.18 3.91
C GLN A 17 9.69 2.18 4.73
N LEU A 18 8.38 1.96 4.85
CA LEU A 18 7.52 2.80 5.67
C LEU A 18 7.77 2.55 7.16
N GLU A 19 7.94 1.30 7.57
CA GLU A 19 8.27 0.91 8.94
C GLU A 19 9.64 1.48 9.37
N GLU A 20 10.66 1.35 8.53
CA GLU A 20 11.98 1.94 8.78
C GLU A 20 11.91 3.47 8.92
N LEU A 21 11.10 4.10 8.09
CA LEU A 21 10.92 5.54 8.11
C LEU A 21 10.23 6.00 9.39
N VAL A 22 9.17 5.31 9.82
CA VAL A 22 8.48 5.57 11.09
C VAL A 22 9.46 5.39 12.25
N ALA A 23 10.21 4.28 12.29
CA ALA A 23 11.21 4.04 13.33
C ALA A 23 12.25 5.18 13.42
N SER A 24 12.72 5.68 12.27
CA SER A 24 13.66 6.81 12.24
C SER A 24 13.05 8.12 12.76
N MET A 25 11.74 8.33 12.57
CA MET A 25 11.02 9.50 13.07
C MET A 25 10.77 9.41 14.58
N GLU A 26 10.55 8.20 15.10
CA GLU A 26 10.33 7.94 16.53
C GLU A 26 11.62 8.05 17.37
N ASP A 27 12.77 7.74 16.78
CA ASP A 27 14.08 7.85 17.43
C ASP A 27 14.45 9.30 17.78
N GLY A 28 13.89 10.28 17.06
CA GLY A 28 13.97 11.70 17.41
C GLY A 28 15.31 12.36 17.08
N GLU A 29 16.24 11.68 16.41
CA GLU A 29 17.53 12.24 15.96
C GLU A 29 17.43 13.06 14.66
N LEU A 30 16.27 13.06 13.99
CA LEU A 30 16.07 13.79 12.75
C LEU A 30 16.02 15.31 12.97
N SER A 31 16.68 16.04 12.08
CA SER A 31 16.49 17.49 11.97
C SER A 31 15.06 17.81 11.53
N LEU A 32 14.61 19.06 11.70
CA LEU A 32 13.29 19.49 11.22
C LEU A 32 13.14 19.29 9.70
N GLU A 33 14.18 19.60 8.93
CA GLU A 33 14.15 19.44 7.48
C GLU A 33 14.06 17.96 7.08
N ASP A 34 14.81 17.10 7.77
CA ASP A 34 14.78 15.65 7.49
C ASP A 34 13.47 15.01 7.95
N SER A 35 12.89 15.47 9.06
CA SER A 35 11.56 15.08 9.52
C SER A 35 10.48 15.40 8.48
N LEU A 36 10.55 16.57 7.83
CA LEU A 36 9.62 16.94 6.77
C LEU A 36 9.78 16.07 5.52
N LYS A 37 11.01 15.77 5.11
CA LYS A 37 11.29 14.86 3.99
C LYS A 37 10.82 13.44 4.29
N ALA A 38 11.07 12.96 5.51
CA ALA A 38 10.60 11.66 5.97
C ALA A 38 9.08 11.60 5.90
N PHE A 39 8.39 12.61 6.43
CA PHE A 39 6.93 12.69 6.37
C PHE A 39 6.38 12.67 4.93
N GLU A 40 6.96 13.46 4.01
CA GLU A 40 6.56 13.46 2.61
C GLU A 40 6.74 12.08 1.95
N LYS A 41 7.88 11.43 2.20
CA LYS A 41 8.15 10.07 1.72
C LYS A 41 7.16 9.06 2.31
N GLY A 42 6.86 9.15 3.60
CA GLY A 42 5.87 8.31 4.28
C GLY A 42 4.48 8.44 3.65
N ILE A 43 3.99 9.66 3.44
CA ILE A 43 2.70 9.92 2.78
C ILE A 43 2.65 9.30 1.38
N LYS A 44 3.74 9.41 0.62
CA LYS A 44 3.83 8.80 -0.71
C LYS A 44 3.74 7.28 -0.64
N LEU A 45 4.56 6.65 0.20
CA LEU A 45 4.56 5.19 0.39
C LEU A 45 3.17 4.68 0.81
N THR A 46 2.54 5.33 1.79
CA THR A 46 1.19 4.97 2.26
C THR A 46 0.17 5.00 1.13
N ARG A 47 0.19 6.03 0.28
CA ARG A 47 -0.73 6.14 -0.86
C ARG A 47 -0.50 5.05 -1.90
N GLU A 48 0.75 4.70 -2.15
CA GLU A 48 1.11 3.63 -3.08
C GLU A 48 0.64 2.27 -2.53
N CYS A 49 0.86 1.98 -1.24
CA CYS A 49 0.35 0.79 -0.56
C CYS A 49 -1.17 0.70 -0.60
N GLN A 50 -1.89 1.78 -0.28
CA GLN A 50 -3.36 1.83 -0.37
C GLN A 50 -3.86 1.57 -1.80
N THR A 51 -3.18 2.12 -2.80
CA THR A 51 -3.54 1.89 -4.21
C THR A 51 -3.34 0.42 -4.59
N ALA A 52 -2.25 -0.20 -4.15
CA ALA A 52 -1.98 -1.60 -4.39
C ALA A 52 -3.03 -2.51 -3.73
N LEU A 53 -3.39 -2.23 -2.48
CA LEU A 53 -4.45 -2.96 -1.77
C LEU A 53 -5.81 -2.84 -2.48
N LYS A 54 -6.19 -1.63 -2.90
CA LYS A 54 -7.44 -1.40 -3.64
C LYS A 54 -7.47 -2.18 -4.97
N ASN A 55 -6.36 -2.22 -5.69
CA ASN A 55 -6.26 -2.99 -6.92
C ASN A 55 -6.37 -4.50 -6.67
N ALA A 56 -5.78 -4.99 -5.57
CA ALA A 56 -5.87 -6.38 -5.16
C ALA A 56 -7.31 -6.75 -4.77
N GLU A 57 -7.97 -5.90 -3.98
CA GLU A 57 -9.38 -6.04 -3.58
C GLU A 57 -10.31 -6.11 -4.80
N GLN A 58 -10.16 -5.17 -5.75
CA GLN A 58 -10.94 -5.17 -6.98
C GLN A 58 -10.73 -6.47 -7.78
N LYS A 59 -9.48 -6.96 -7.85
CA LYS A 59 -9.18 -8.21 -8.56
C LYS A 59 -9.83 -9.42 -7.87
N VAL A 60 -9.83 -9.45 -6.54
CA VAL A 60 -10.53 -10.48 -5.76
C VAL A 60 -12.04 -10.43 -6.04
N GLN A 61 -12.64 -9.24 -6.01
CA GLN A 61 -14.07 -9.05 -6.27
C GLN A 61 -14.48 -9.57 -7.66
N VAL A 62 -13.71 -9.23 -8.71
CA VAL A 62 -13.98 -9.75 -10.06
C VAL A 62 -13.91 -11.28 -10.12
N LEU A 63 -12.94 -11.89 -9.44
CA LEU A 63 -12.80 -13.35 -9.41
C LEU A 63 -13.97 -14.03 -8.67
N LEU A 64 -14.47 -13.41 -7.60
CA LEU A 64 -15.64 -13.88 -6.85
C LEU A 64 -16.91 -13.82 -7.72
N ASP A 65 -17.13 -12.67 -8.39
CA ASP A 65 -18.26 -12.47 -9.31
C ASP A 65 -18.25 -13.49 -10.47
N GLU A 66 -17.08 -13.80 -11.04
CA GLU A 66 -16.92 -14.81 -12.09
C GLU A 66 -17.18 -16.24 -11.58
N SER A 67 -16.90 -16.51 -10.31
CA SER A 67 -17.11 -17.82 -9.68
C SER A 67 -18.54 -18.08 -9.18
N GLY A 68 -19.41 -17.08 -9.21
CA GLY A 68 -20.86 -17.23 -9.01
C GLY A 68 -21.35 -17.28 -7.56
N GLU A 69 -20.49 -17.02 -6.58
CA GLU A 69 -20.87 -16.84 -5.17
C GLU A 69 -20.56 -15.40 -4.72
N PRO A 70 -21.53 -14.47 -4.85
CA PRO A 70 -21.41 -13.16 -4.25
C PRO A 70 -21.83 -13.27 -2.78
N GLU A 71 -20.89 -13.60 -1.91
CA GLU A 71 -21.00 -13.18 -0.51
C GLU A 71 -20.24 -11.87 -0.39
N ASP A 72 -20.96 -10.80 -0.05
CA ASP A 72 -20.40 -9.47 0.24
C ASP A 72 -19.14 -9.63 1.08
N PHE A 73 -17.99 -9.40 0.48
CA PHE A 73 -16.73 -9.28 1.20
C PHE A 73 -16.76 -7.91 1.89
N GLU A 74 -17.58 -7.79 2.95
CA GLU A 74 -17.57 -6.64 3.84
C GLU A 74 -16.22 -6.66 4.59
N LEU A 75 -15.19 -6.07 3.98
CA LEU A 75 -14.07 -5.55 4.75
C LEU A 75 -14.64 -4.45 5.63
N ALA A 76 -15.06 -4.83 6.84
CA ALA A 76 -15.52 -3.92 7.87
C ALA A 76 -14.55 -2.74 7.96
N GLY A 77 -14.99 -1.59 7.46
CA GLY A 77 -14.18 -0.39 7.35
C GLY A 77 -15.07 0.81 7.13
N ASP A 78 -15.82 1.20 8.16
CA ASP A 78 -16.00 2.61 8.58
C ASP A 78 -16.69 2.69 9.97
N ASP A 79 -15.93 2.48 11.06
CA ASP A 79 -15.94 3.29 12.31
C ASP A 79 -14.65 3.03 13.12
#